data_AF-A0A2E5JK81-F1
#
_entry.id   AF-A0A2E5JK81-F1
#
_cell.length_a   1.000
_cell.length_b   1.000
_cell.length_c   1.000
_cell.angle_alpha   90.00
_cell.angle_beta   90.00
_cell.angle_gamma   90.00
#
_symmetry.space_group_name_H-M   'P 1'
#
loop_
_entity.id
_entity.type
_entity.pdbx_description
1 polymer ?
#
loop_
_entity_poly.entity_id
_entity_poly.type
_entity_poly.pdbx_seq_one_letter_code
_entity_poly.pdbx_strand_id
1 'polypeptide(L)'
;MSKLMKRWLIVVAVVMAGLSINFFSKPPKIGVSPKGYSVAFGHVYFDGELVPKARASLFYYSIMDEYGDYGWDKVNAFYKGQLLPDAYPTGFSVYYYELKQPKGKFTPSAYYKNKNGVFYHGKKLEGADINTFYATEFNQGRSGEYIYRGAQKVEKIDQ
;
A
#
# COMPACT_ATOMS: atom_id res chain seq x y z
N MET A 1 43.16 31.52 30.99
CA MET A 1 42.31 30.36 30.65
C MET A 1 43.15 29.09 30.73
N SER A 2 42.85 28.15 31.64
CA SER A 2 43.72 27.02 31.96
C SER A 2 43.79 25.98 30.83
N LYS A 3 44.89 25.24 30.75
CA LYS A 3 45.09 24.14 29.77
C LYS A 3 43.97 23.07 29.89
N LEU A 4 43.36 22.95 31.07
CA LEU A 4 42.18 22.13 31.34
C LEU A 4 40.89 22.69 30.70
N MET A 5 40.62 24.00 30.80
CA MET A 5 39.44 24.61 30.17
C MET A 5 39.44 24.50 28.64
N LYS A 6 40.61 24.55 28.00
CA LYS A 6 40.72 24.35 26.54
C LYS A 6 40.43 22.90 26.13
N ARG A 7 40.79 21.90 26.95
CA ARG A 7 40.48 20.48 26.69
C ARG A 7 38.99 20.18 26.86
N TRP A 8 38.32 20.78 27.84
CA TRP A 8 36.88 20.59 28.06
C TRP A 8 36.03 21.22 26.95
N LEU A 9 36.40 22.38 26.41
CA LEU A 9 35.68 23.00 25.29
C LEU A 9 35.81 22.21 23.98
N ILE A 10 36.96 21.58 23.72
CA ILE A 10 37.15 20.71 22.54
C ILE A 10 36.28 19.45 22.66
N VAL A 11 36.17 18.85 23.85
CA VAL A 11 35.32 17.66 24.05
C VAL A 11 33.83 18.00 23.86
N VAL A 12 33.35 19.13 24.37
CA VAL A 12 31.96 19.56 24.17
C VAL A 12 31.66 19.88 22.70
N ALA A 13 32.61 20.49 21.97
CA ALA A 13 32.46 20.74 20.54
C ALA A 13 32.42 19.44 19.70
N VAL A 14 33.17 18.41 20.08
CA VAL A 14 33.14 17.09 19.41
C VAL A 14 31.85 16.33 19.72
N VAL A 15 31.27 16.45 20.92
CA VAL A 15 29.98 15.83 21.27
C VAL A 15 28.81 16.54 20.58
N MET A 16 28.85 17.87 20.42
CA MET A 16 27.83 18.62 19.67
C MET A 16 27.97 18.45 18.15
N ALA A 17 29.19 18.30 17.63
CA ALA A 17 29.42 17.94 16.23
C ALA A 17 29.02 16.48 15.94
N GLY A 18 29.20 15.57 16.90
CA GLY A 18 28.79 14.16 16.80
C GLY A 18 27.27 13.93 16.84
N LEU A 19 26.49 14.88 17.35
CA LEU A 19 25.02 14.88 17.29
C LEU A 19 24.46 15.53 16.01
N SER A 20 25.34 16.05 15.14
CA SER A 20 24.95 16.80 13.93
C SER A 20 25.36 16.11 12.62
N ILE A 21 25.90 14.89 12.67
CA ILE A 21 26.30 14.15 11.46
C ILE A 21 25.09 13.39 10.92
N ASN A 22 24.42 14.04 9.96
CA ASN A 22 23.66 13.44 8.86
C ASN A 22 22.29 12.81 9.17
N PHE A 23 21.32 13.67 9.45
CA PHE A 23 19.87 13.38 9.38
C PHE A 23 19.32 13.23 7.94
N PHE A 24 20.15 13.02 6.91
CA PHE A 24 19.71 12.88 5.51
C PHE A 24 20.47 11.85 4.66
N SER A 25 21.13 10.84 5.24
CA SER A 25 21.37 9.60 4.49
C SER A 25 20.14 8.73 4.64
N LYS A 26 19.41 8.47 3.53
CA LYS A 26 18.35 7.46 3.48
C LYS A 26 18.80 6.24 4.31
N PRO A 27 18.01 5.75 5.27
CA PRO A 27 18.46 4.66 6.13
C PRO A 27 18.90 3.49 5.25
N PRO A 28 19.98 2.78 5.62
CA PRO A 28 20.49 1.68 4.82
C PRO A 28 19.38 0.65 4.60
N LYS A 29 19.20 0.23 3.34
CA LYS A 29 18.22 -0.78 2.92
C LYS A 29 18.66 -2.17 3.43
N ILE A 30 18.57 -2.40 4.73
CA ILE A 30 18.94 -3.68 5.34
C ILE A 30 17.65 -4.52 5.46
N GLY A 31 17.55 -5.58 4.67
CA GLY A 31 16.46 -6.57 4.75
C GLY A 31 15.12 -6.17 4.10
N VAL A 32 15.08 -5.07 3.35
CA VAL A 32 13.87 -4.61 2.63
C VAL A 32 13.85 -5.15 1.21
N SER A 33 12.73 -5.73 0.80
CA SER A 33 12.51 -6.13 -0.60
C SER A 33 12.66 -4.91 -1.50
N PRO A 34 13.40 -4.98 -2.64
CA PRO A 34 13.53 -3.86 -3.55
C PRO A 34 12.22 -3.52 -4.28
N LYS A 35 11.23 -4.42 -4.23
CA LYS A 35 9.90 -4.25 -4.80
C LYS A 35 8.81 -4.72 -3.84
N GLY A 36 7.74 -3.95 -3.71
CA GLY A 36 6.56 -4.27 -2.90
C GLY A 36 6.80 -4.09 -1.40
N TYR A 37 5.94 -4.72 -0.60
CA TYR A 37 6.05 -4.65 0.86
C TYR A 37 7.16 -5.52 1.44
N SER A 38 7.74 -5.06 2.53
CA SER A 38 8.63 -5.85 3.39
C SER A 38 8.49 -5.47 4.85
N VAL A 39 8.85 -6.39 5.73
CA VAL A 39 8.83 -6.18 7.18
C VAL A 39 10.24 -6.37 7.72
N ALA A 40 10.79 -5.34 8.35
CA ALA A 40 12.13 -5.35 8.93
C ALA A 40 12.17 -4.50 10.19
N PHE A 41 12.89 -4.96 11.21
CA PHE A 41 13.09 -4.23 12.47
C PHE A 41 11.78 -3.75 13.15
N GLY A 42 10.70 -4.52 13.06
CA GLY A 42 9.40 -4.14 13.64
C GLY A 42 8.65 -3.06 12.86
N HIS A 43 9.08 -2.75 11.63
CA HIS A 43 8.47 -1.77 10.74
C HIS A 43 8.09 -2.39 9.39
N VAL A 44 7.14 -1.74 8.71
CA VAL A 44 6.70 -2.11 7.37
C VAL A 44 7.24 -1.10 6.38
N TYR A 45 7.69 -1.58 5.23
CA TYR A 45 8.22 -0.76 4.15
C TYR A 45 7.54 -1.10 2.83
N PHE A 46 7.45 -0.14 1.92
CA PHE A 46 7.07 -0.33 0.52
C PHE A 46 8.20 0.20 -0.36
N ASP A 47 8.79 -0.62 -1.23
CA ASP A 47 9.98 -0.28 -2.06
C ASP A 47 11.19 0.27 -1.26
N GLY A 48 11.24 -0.09 0.03
CA GLY A 48 12.24 0.37 1.00
C GLY A 48 11.92 1.69 1.70
N GLU A 49 10.75 2.29 1.45
CA GLU A 49 10.25 3.46 2.17
C GLU A 49 9.35 3.04 3.34
N LEU A 50 9.51 3.67 4.50
CA LEU A 50 8.73 3.36 5.70
C LEU A 50 7.24 3.64 5.46
N VAL A 51 6.38 2.71 5.89
CA VAL A 51 4.92 2.86 5.91
C VAL A 51 4.50 3.18 7.35
N PRO A 52 4.36 4.47 7.74
CA PRO A 52 4.38 4.85 9.15
C PRO A 52 3.20 4.36 9.98
N LYS A 53 2.05 4.13 9.34
CA LYS A 53 0.80 3.69 10.01
C LYS A 53 0.65 2.18 10.08
N ALA A 54 1.51 1.43 9.40
CA ALA A 54 1.39 -0.01 9.29
C ALA A 54 1.92 -0.72 10.53
N ARG A 55 1.21 -1.77 10.96
CA ARG A 55 1.58 -2.61 12.10
C ARG A 55 2.31 -3.86 11.64
N ALA A 56 3.63 -3.87 11.79
CA ALA A 56 4.50 -4.96 11.36
C ALA A 56 4.15 -6.34 11.94
N SER A 57 3.71 -6.40 13.20
CA SER A 57 3.46 -7.66 13.91
C SER A 57 2.35 -8.51 13.29
N LEU A 58 1.51 -7.93 12.43
CA LEU A 58 0.36 -8.57 11.81
C LEU A 58 0.14 -8.02 10.39
N PHE A 59 1.23 -7.76 9.66
CA PHE A 59 1.17 -7.22 8.31
C PHE A 59 1.08 -8.33 7.28
N TYR A 60 0.08 -8.23 6.40
CA TYR A 60 -0.14 -9.09 5.26
C TYR A 60 0.04 -8.25 3.99
N TYR A 61 0.47 -8.88 2.90
CA TYR A 61 0.56 -8.22 1.61
C TYR A 61 0.25 -9.20 0.48
N SER A 62 -0.21 -8.66 -0.63
CA SER A 62 -0.48 -9.44 -1.84
C SER A 62 0.85 -9.97 -2.40
N ILE A 63 0.90 -11.27 -2.69
CA ILE A 63 2.04 -11.95 -3.32
C ILE A 63 1.78 -12.30 -4.80
N MET A 64 0.64 -11.84 -5.35
CA MET A 64 0.06 -12.37 -6.59
C MET A 64 0.03 -11.39 -7.77
N ASP A 65 0.52 -10.17 -7.61
CA ASP A 65 0.90 -9.32 -8.74
C ASP A 65 2.43 -9.23 -8.81
N GLU A 66 2.95 -8.89 -9.98
CA GLU A 66 4.37 -8.59 -10.22
C GLU A 66 4.89 -7.42 -9.32
N TYR A 67 4.02 -6.77 -8.55
CA TYR A 67 4.28 -5.50 -7.87
C TYR A 67 4.10 -5.51 -6.34
N GLY A 68 3.35 -6.46 -5.76
CA GLY A 68 3.09 -6.49 -4.32
C GLY A 68 2.42 -5.21 -3.82
N ASP A 69 1.51 -4.63 -4.61
CA ASP A 69 1.08 -3.23 -4.41
C ASP A 69 0.13 -3.04 -3.23
N TYR A 70 -0.55 -4.10 -2.79
CA TYR A 70 -1.49 -4.04 -1.67
C TYR A 70 -0.92 -4.70 -0.41
N GLY A 71 -1.08 -4.02 0.73
CA GLY A 71 -0.70 -4.51 2.05
C GLY A 71 -1.73 -4.09 3.08
N TRP A 72 -1.90 -4.85 4.16
CA TRP A 72 -2.86 -4.56 5.21
C TRP A 72 -2.45 -5.14 6.56
N ASP A 73 -2.90 -4.50 7.63
CA ASP A 73 -2.85 -5.02 9.00
C ASP A 73 -4.27 -5.14 9.57
N LYS A 74 -4.45 -5.38 10.88
CA LYS A 74 -5.79 -5.51 11.48
C LYS A 74 -6.64 -4.23 11.44
N VAL A 75 -6.04 -3.06 11.20
CA VAL A 75 -6.68 -1.74 11.32
C VAL A 75 -6.63 -0.96 10.01
N ASN A 76 -5.59 -1.13 9.21
CA ASN A 76 -5.36 -0.36 8.00
C ASN A 76 -5.15 -1.27 6.78
N ALA A 77 -5.55 -0.78 5.61
CA ALA A 77 -5.04 -1.27 4.34
C ALA A 77 -4.27 -0.17 3.60
N PHE A 78 -3.40 -0.60 2.70
CA PHE A 78 -2.43 0.23 2.02
C PHE A 78 -2.34 -0.16 0.55
N TYR A 79 -2.16 0.85 -0.30
CA TYR A 79 -1.79 0.69 -1.70
C TYR A 79 -0.49 1.45 -1.94
N LYS A 80 0.57 0.76 -2.37
CA LYS A 80 1.90 1.32 -2.58
C LYS A 80 2.44 2.13 -1.38
N GLY A 81 2.28 1.59 -0.18
CA GLY A 81 2.66 2.22 1.08
C GLY A 81 1.74 3.36 1.54
N GLN A 82 0.74 3.76 0.75
CA GLN A 82 -0.19 4.82 1.11
C GLN A 82 -1.43 4.25 1.80
N LEU A 83 -1.86 4.90 2.88
CA LEU A 83 -3.07 4.52 3.61
C LEU A 83 -4.31 4.62 2.71
N LEU A 84 -5.14 3.59 2.75
CA LEU A 84 -6.47 3.58 2.14
C LEU A 84 -7.51 3.92 3.22
N PRO A 85 -7.97 5.19 3.32
CA PRO A 85 -8.76 5.66 4.46
C PRO A 85 -10.11 4.93 4.62
N ASP A 86 -10.69 4.46 3.53
CA ASP A 86 -11.98 3.75 3.52
C ASP A 86 -11.83 2.23 3.42
N ALA A 87 -10.60 1.72 3.50
CA ALA A 87 -10.38 0.29 3.45
C ALA A 87 -10.61 -0.36 4.81
N TYR A 88 -11.58 -1.29 4.86
CA TYR A 88 -11.75 -2.16 6.01
C TYR A 88 -10.85 -3.39 5.87
N PRO A 89 -9.81 -3.54 6.70
CA PRO A 89 -8.90 -4.70 6.62
C PRO A 89 -9.60 -6.02 6.98
N THR A 90 -10.58 -5.97 7.88
CA THR A 90 -11.43 -7.12 8.21
C THR A 90 -12.33 -7.42 7.02
N GLY A 91 -12.06 -8.52 6.33
CA GLY A 91 -12.71 -8.82 5.04
C GLY A 91 -12.06 -8.14 3.84
N PHE A 92 -10.83 -7.60 3.98
CA PHE A 92 -10.01 -7.20 2.84
C PHE A 92 -9.56 -8.46 2.11
N SER A 93 -10.44 -8.94 1.26
CA SER A 93 -10.08 -9.86 0.20
C SER A 93 -9.77 -8.99 -1.00
N VAL A 94 -8.54 -9.08 -1.50
CA VAL A 94 -8.30 -8.83 -2.93
C VAL A 94 -9.12 -9.89 -3.64
N TYR A 95 -10.41 -9.61 -3.87
CA TYR A 95 -11.31 -10.50 -4.56
C TYR A 95 -10.80 -10.57 -5.99
N TYR A 96 -10.03 -11.62 -6.27
CA TYR A 96 -9.89 -12.09 -7.63
C TYR A 96 -11.30 -12.39 -8.11
N TYR A 97 -11.79 -11.62 -9.07
CA TYR A 97 -13.03 -12.01 -9.71
C TYR A 97 -12.78 -13.37 -10.37
N GLU A 98 -13.64 -14.31 -10.06
CA GLU A 98 -14.01 -15.33 -11.03
C GLU A 98 -14.56 -14.57 -12.24
N LEU A 99 -13.70 -14.28 -13.22
CA LEU A 99 -14.25 -14.19 -14.56
C LEU A 99 -14.91 -15.55 -14.77
N LYS A 100 -16.24 -15.60 -14.98
CA LYS A 100 -16.89 -16.78 -15.56
C LYS A 100 -16.37 -16.94 -16.99
N GLN A 101 -15.09 -17.25 -17.13
CA GLN A 101 -14.53 -17.82 -18.33
C GLN A 101 -14.94 -19.28 -18.36
N PRO A 102 -15.17 -19.86 -19.55
CA PRO A 102 -15.17 -21.30 -19.67
C PRO A 102 -13.82 -21.79 -19.13
N LYS A 103 -13.82 -22.73 -18.17
CA LYS A 103 -12.65 -23.50 -17.70
C LYS A 103 -11.70 -22.82 -16.69
N GLY A 104 -12.21 -22.32 -15.56
CA GLY A 104 -11.43 -22.21 -14.32
C GLY A 104 -10.12 -21.38 -14.40
N LYS A 105 -10.04 -20.43 -15.32
CA LYS A 105 -8.88 -19.56 -15.50
C LYS A 105 -9.05 -18.31 -14.64
N PHE A 106 -8.29 -18.25 -13.55
CA PHE A 106 -8.19 -17.08 -12.69
C PHE A 106 -7.37 -16.01 -13.40
N THR A 107 -7.93 -14.82 -13.59
CA THR A 107 -7.19 -13.63 -14.00
C THR A 107 -7.31 -12.58 -12.89
N PRO A 108 -6.19 -12.04 -12.40
CA PRO A 108 -6.25 -10.98 -11.40
C PRO A 108 -6.95 -9.76 -11.98
N SER A 109 -7.62 -9.00 -11.11
CA SER A 109 -8.15 -7.68 -11.42
C SER A 109 -7.51 -6.65 -10.50
N ALA A 110 -7.37 -5.42 -10.97
CA ALA A 110 -6.88 -4.31 -10.15
C ALA A 110 -7.95 -3.74 -9.19
N TYR A 111 -9.16 -4.32 -9.18
CA TYR A 111 -10.25 -3.93 -8.31
C TYR A 111 -10.24 -4.72 -6.99
N TYR A 112 -10.68 -4.06 -5.93
CA TYR A 112 -11.01 -4.72 -4.66
C TYR A 112 -12.34 -4.17 -4.14
N LYS A 113 -13.02 -4.92 -3.27
CA LYS A 113 -14.25 -4.47 -2.62
C LYS A 113 -14.20 -4.74 -1.14
N ASN A 114 -14.88 -3.91 -0.38
CA ASN A 114 -15.13 -4.08 1.04
C ASN A 114 -16.53 -3.57 1.37
N LYS A 115 -16.88 -3.51 2.66
CA LYS A 115 -18.20 -3.05 3.11
C LYS A 115 -18.53 -1.59 2.77
N ASN A 116 -17.54 -0.76 2.45
CA ASN A 116 -17.69 0.67 2.16
C ASN A 116 -17.79 0.96 0.65
N GLY A 117 -17.46 0.00 -0.21
CA GLY A 117 -17.54 0.21 -1.65
C GLY A 117 -16.68 -0.74 -2.48
N VAL A 118 -16.63 -0.42 -3.77
CA VAL A 118 -15.71 -1.00 -4.75
C VAL A 118 -14.64 0.02 -5.07
N PHE A 119 -13.41 -0.44 -5.26
CA PHE A 119 -12.24 0.42 -5.41
C PHE A 119 -11.32 -0.10 -6.52
N TYR A 120 -10.58 0.81 -7.15
CA TYR A 120 -9.55 0.56 -8.14
C TYR A 120 -8.29 1.34 -7.79
N HIS A 121 -7.17 0.65 -7.53
CA HIS A 121 -5.90 1.28 -7.11
C HIS A 121 -6.09 2.31 -5.98
N GLY A 122 -6.91 1.93 -4.99
CA GLY A 122 -7.25 2.77 -3.85
C GLY A 122 -8.35 3.82 -4.07
N LYS A 123 -8.77 4.07 -5.31
CA LYS A 123 -9.85 5.02 -5.62
C LYS A 123 -11.20 4.34 -5.55
N LYS A 124 -12.13 4.91 -4.80
CA LYS A 124 -13.52 4.43 -4.74
C LYS A 124 -14.20 4.64 -6.09
N LEU A 125 -14.96 3.64 -6.54
CA LEU A 125 -15.83 3.73 -7.71
C LEU A 125 -17.15 4.36 -7.29
N GLU A 126 -17.40 5.57 -7.79
CA GLU A 126 -18.65 6.27 -7.50
C GLU A 126 -19.85 5.58 -8.15
N GLY A 127 -20.87 5.28 -7.33
CA GLY A 127 -22.10 4.61 -7.78
C GLY A 127 -21.98 3.11 -8.05
N ALA A 128 -20.84 2.48 -7.77
CA ALA A 128 -20.71 1.03 -7.87
C ALA A 128 -21.37 0.34 -6.67
N ASP A 129 -22.28 -0.59 -6.96
CA ASP A 129 -22.93 -1.44 -5.97
C ASP A 129 -22.04 -2.66 -5.64
N ILE A 130 -21.74 -2.84 -4.35
CA ILE A 130 -20.80 -3.85 -3.82
C ILE A 130 -21.25 -5.29 -4.11
N ASN A 131 -22.56 -5.51 -4.18
CA ASN A 131 -23.17 -6.83 -4.30
C ASN A 131 -23.23 -7.29 -5.76
N THR A 132 -23.41 -6.34 -6.67
CA THR A 132 -23.55 -6.59 -8.12
C THR A 132 -22.27 -6.35 -8.89
N PHE A 133 -21.26 -5.70 -8.30
CA PHE A 133 -20.03 -5.43 -9.04
C PHE A 133 -19.26 -6.71 -9.37
N TYR A 134 -18.82 -6.81 -10.62
CA TYR A 134 -17.89 -7.84 -11.07
C TYR A 134 -16.86 -7.27 -12.05
N ALA A 135 -15.60 -7.70 -11.96
CA ALA A 135 -14.62 -7.41 -13.00
C ALA A 135 -14.90 -8.27 -14.25
N THR A 136 -14.68 -7.68 -15.41
CA THR A 136 -14.71 -8.36 -16.71
C THR A 136 -13.31 -8.53 -17.30
N GLU A 137 -12.38 -7.65 -16.92
CA GLU A 137 -10.96 -7.66 -17.34
C GLU A 137 -10.08 -7.08 -16.21
N PHE A 138 -8.75 -7.07 -16.38
CA PHE A 138 -7.82 -6.53 -15.37
C PHE A 138 -8.20 -5.10 -14.93
N ASN A 139 -8.54 -4.24 -15.89
CA ASN A 139 -8.91 -2.84 -15.68
C ASN A 139 -10.38 -2.52 -16.00
N GLN A 140 -11.22 -3.53 -16.25
CA GLN A 140 -12.64 -3.30 -16.58
C GLN A 140 -13.55 -4.05 -15.61
N GLY A 141 -14.59 -3.36 -15.12
CA GLY A 141 -15.63 -3.95 -14.31
C GLY A 141 -17.01 -3.43 -14.67
N ARG A 142 -18.03 -4.03 -14.06
CA ARG A 142 -19.44 -3.70 -14.26
C ARG A 142 -20.17 -3.70 -12.93
N SER A 143 -21.14 -2.80 -12.80
CA SER A 143 -22.13 -2.81 -11.71
C SER A 143 -23.43 -2.20 -12.23
N GLY A 144 -24.51 -2.98 -12.18
CA GLY A 144 -25.76 -2.65 -12.87
C GLY A 144 -25.54 -2.42 -14.36
N GLU A 145 -26.06 -1.31 -14.87
CA GLU A 145 -25.95 -0.89 -16.27
C GLU A 145 -24.62 -0.19 -16.62
N TYR A 146 -23.74 0.02 -15.64
CA TYR A 146 -22.52 0.82 -15.81
C TYR A 146 -21.29 -0.04 -16.05
N ILE A 147 -20.41 0.45 -16.92
CA ILE A 147 -19.08 -0.09 -17.13
C ILE A 147 -18.09 0.82 -16.40
N TYR A 148 -17.11 0.22 -15.74
CA TYR A 148 -16.01 0.92 -15.10
C TYR A 148 -14.73 0.59 -15.84
N ARG A 149 -13.98 1.62 -16.26
CA ARG A 149 -12.62 1.51 -16.81
C ARG A 149 -11.67 2.14 -15.80
N GLY A 150 -10.97 1.30 -15.04
CA GLY A 150 -10.35 1.70 -13.79
C GLY A 150 -11.38 2.30 -12.82
N ALA A 151 -11.06 3.44 -12.21
CA ALA A 151 -11.99 4.14 -11.33
C ALA A 151 -13.08 4.96 -12.08
N GLN A 152 -13.00 5.06 -13.41
CA GLN A 152 -13.91 5.89 -14.19
C GLN A 152 -15.21 5.14 -14.51
N LYS A 153 -16.34 5.74 -14.13
CA LYS A 153 -17.68 5.32 -14.55
C LYS A 153 -17.90 5.74 -16.01
N VAL A 154 -18.23 4.77 -16.86
CA VAL A 154 -18.58 4.93 -18.27
C VAL A 154 -20.03 4.49 -18.42
N GLU A 155 -20.90 5.43 -18.80
CA GLU A 155 -22.29 5.11 -19.10
C GLU A 155 -22.39 4.28 -20.38
N LYS A 156 -23.53 3.60 -20.54
CA LYS A 156 -23.80 2.62 -21.58
C LYS A 156 -23.29 3.10 -22.95
N ILE A 157 -22.59 2.25 -23.68
CA ILE A 157 -22.45 2.42 -25.13
C ILE A 157 -23.87 2.26 -25.66
N ASP A 158 -24.45 3.32 -26.22
CA ASP A 158 -25.70 3.22 -26.98
C ASP A 158 -25.50 2.11 -28.03
N GLN A 159 -26.45 1.16 -28.03
CA GLN A 159 -26.37 -0.11 -28.77
C GLN A 159 -26.15 0.07 -30.27
#